data_AF-A0A9Q0ITR6-F1
#
_entry.id   AF-A0A9Q0ITR6-F1
#
_cell.length_a   1.000
_cell.length_b   1.000
_cell.length_c   1.000
_cell.angle_alpha   90.00
_cell.angle_beta   90.00
_cell.angle_gamma   90.00
#
_symmetry.space_group_name_H-M   'P 1'
#
loop_
_entity.id
_entity.type
_entity.pdbx_description
1 polymer ?
#
loop_
_entity_poly.entity_id
_entity_poly.type
_entity_poly.pdbx_seq_one_letter_code
_entity_poly.pdbx_strand_id
1 'polypeptide(L)'
;MDSSNPLLLPATVSPTDECVAPRQHLTNGITRLRNPTNRTSRLRHPTNVTSRLRHPTNGTSRLRHPTNGTSQLRHPTNGTSRLRHPTNGTSRLRHPANGTSRLRHSTNGTSRLRHPANGTSRLRHPTNGTSRLRHPANRTSRLRHPTNGTSRLRHPTNGTSRLRHSTNGTSQLRHPTNGTSQLRHPTNGTSRLRHPTNGTSRLRHPTNGTSRLRNPANGKRSAAVK
;
A
#
# COMPACT_ATOMS: atom_id res chain seq x y z
N MET A 1 4.80 -28.22 -29.07
CA MET A 1 3.52 -28.32 -28.32
C MET A 1 3.79 -29.19 -27.11
N ASP A 2 3.80 -28.62 -25.90
CA ASP A 2 3.50 -29.42 -24.71
C ASP A 2 2.92 -28.49 -23.65
N SER A 3 1.59 -28.39 -23.65
CA SER A 3 0.82 -27.63 -22.67
C SER A 3 0.58 -28.52 -21.46
N SER A 4 1.63 -28.74 -20.67
CA SER A 4 1.50 -29.37 -19.36
C SER A 4 0.88 -28.37 -18.37
N ASN A 5 -0.45 -28.43 -18.28
CA ASN A 5 -1.28 -27.73 -17.31
C ASN A 5 -0.96 -28.26 -15.90
N PRO A 6 -0.34 -27.49 -14.99
CA PRO A 6 0.04 -28.03 -13.69
C PRO A 6 -1.21 -28.20 -12.83
N LEU A 7 -1.48 -29.46 -12.49
CA LEU A 7 -2.60 -29.97 -11.71
C LEU A 7 -2.91 -29.10 -10.48
N LEU A 8 -4.20 -28.74 -10.36
CA LEU A 8 -4.79 -28.19 -9.14
C LEU A 8 -4.73 -29.24 -8.03
N LEU A 9 -3.79 -29.11 -7.10
CA LEU A 9 -3.87 -29.83 -5.82
C LEU A 9 -4.61 -28.95 -4.79
N PRO A 10 -5.78 -29.37 -4.27
CA PRO A 10 -6.43 -28.68 -3.17
C PRO A 10 -5.53 -28.82 -1.92
N ALA A 11 -5.18 -27.69 -1.30
CA ALA A 11 -4.47 -27.72 -0.02
C ALA A 11 -5.37 -28.39 1.03
N THR A 12 -4.91 -29.49 1.62
CA THR A 12 -5.59 -30.19 2.70
C THR A 12 -5.73 -29.24 3.90
N VAL A 13 -6.98 -29.05 4.34
CA VAL A 13 -7.34 -28.16 5.45
C VAL A 13 -7.19 -28.94 6.75
N SER A 14 -6.05 -28.82 7.42
CA SER A 14 -5.89 -29.30 8.80
C SER A 14 -6.63 -28.37 9.78
N PRO A 15 -7.16 -28.89 10.90
CA PRO A 15 -7.94 -28.13 11.89
C PRO A 15 -7.08 -27.28 12.85
N THR A 16 -5.83 -26.96 12.48
CA THR A 16 -4.99 -26.05 13.26
C THR A 16 -5.16 -24.60 12.79
N ASP A 17 -5.12 -23.67 13.74
CA ASP A 17 -5.39 -22.23 13.61
C ASP A 17 -4.42 -21.48 12.66
N GLU A 18 -3.36 -22.15 12.20
CA GLU A 18 -2.44 -21.67 11.18
C GLU A 18 -2.53 -22.53 9.91
N CYS A 19 -3.01 -21.95 8.81
CA CYS A 19 -2.74 -22.52 7.49
C CYS A 19 -1.32 -22.11 7.07
N VAL A 20 -0.34 -22.88 7.52
CA VAL A 20 1.01 -22.88 6.95
C VAL A 20 0.91 -23.77 5.73
N ALA A 21 0.78 -23.18 4.54
CA ALA A 21 0.99 -23.98 3.33
C ALA A 21 2.40 -24.58 3.44
N PRO A 22 2.59 -25.88 3.12
CA PRO A 22 3.91 -26.48 3.11
C PRO A 22 4.84 -25.62 2.26
N ARG A 23 6.14 -25.75 2.49
CA ARG A 23 7.20 -24.99 1.83
C ARG A 23 7.17 -25.28 0.31
N GLN A 24 6.18 -24.75 -0.39
CA GLN A 24 5.92 -25.05 -1.78
C GLN A 24 7.07 -24.43 -2.57
N HIS A 25 7.99 -25.28 -2.99
CA HIS A 25 9.02 -24.99 -3.99
C HIS A 25 8.35 -24.77 -5.36
N LEU A 26 7.34 -23.89 -5.44
CA LEU A 26 6.74 -23.44 -6.68
C LEU A 26 7.68 -22.39 -7.27
N THR A 27 8.63 -22.86 -8.08
CA THR A 27 9.61 -22.02 -8.78
C THR A 27 8.94 -21.07 -9.78
N ASN A 28 7.70 -21.36 -10.20
CA ASN A 28 6.78 -20.43 -10.86
C ASN A 28 5.35 -20.90 -10.57
N GLY A 29 4.46 -20.04 -10.08
CA GLY A 29 3.12 -20.53 -9.74
C GLY A 29 2.09 -19.48 -9.29
N ILE A 30 0.84 -19.91 -9.26
CA ILE A 30 -0.29 -19.14 -8.71
C ILE A 30 -0.78 -19.83 -7.45
N THR A 31 -0.68 -19.16 -6.31
CA THR A 31 -1.30 -19.64 -5.07
C THR A 31 -2.64 -18.95 -4.88
N ARG A 32 -3.72 -19.72 -4.83
CA ARG A 32 -5.05 -19.24 -4.47
C ARG A 32 -5.45 -19.90 -3.16
N LEU A 33 -5.72 -19.08 -2.14
CA LEU A 33 -6.21 -19.58 -0.87
C LEU A 33 -7.49 -18.82 -0.50
N ARG A 34 -8.52 -19.56 -0.14
CA ARG A 34 -9.78 -19.05 0.38
C ARG A 34 -10.02 -19.75 1.71
N ASN A 35 -9.79 -19.03 2.81
CA ASN A 35 -10.04 -19.58 4.13
C ASN A 35 -11.52 -19.36 4.49
N PRO A 36 -12.20 -20.33 5.14
CA PRO A 36 -13.60 -20.21 5.54
C PRO A 36 -13.81 -19.49 6.89
N THR A 37 -12.78 -19.37 7.73
CA THR A 37 -12.84 -18.74 9.07
C THR A 37 -11.60 -17.88 9.37
N ASN A 38 -11.61 -17.15 10.51
CA ASN A 38 -10.50 -16.32 11.00
C ASN A 38 -9.19 -17.11 10.96
N ARG A 39 -8.24 -16.73 10.09
CA ARG A 39 -6.99 -17.48 9.98
C ARG A 39 -5.78 -16.59 9.72
N THR A 40 -4.63 -17.06 10.18
CA THR A 40 -3.33 -16.55 9.78
C THR A 40 -2.83 -17.35 8.58
N SER A 41 -2.42 -16.65 7.52
CA SER A 41 -1.76 -17.27 6.36
C SER A 41 -0.34 -16.74 6.24
N ARG A 42 0.64 -17.65 6.22
CA ARG A 42 2.05 -17.34 5.98
C ARG A 42 2.49 -18.05 4.71
N LEU A 43 2.81 -17.28 3.67
CA LEU A 43 3.38 -17.84 2.44
C LEU A 43 4.77 -17.26 2.19
N ARG A 44 5.69 -18.15 1.85
CA ARG A 44 7.03 -17.84 1.35
C ARG A 44 7.19 -18.57 0.05
N HIS A 45 7.46 -17.84 -1.01
CA HIS A 45 7.69 -18.42 -2.33
C HIS A 45 9.18 -18.37 -2.69
N PRO A 46 9.70 -19.26 -3.54
CA PRO A 46 11.11 -19.26 -3.95
C PRO A 46 11.42 -18.26 -5.06
N THR A 47 10.49 -18.02 -5.99
CA THR A 47 10.71 -17.17 -7.19
C THR A 47 9.37 -16.56 -7.69
N ASN A 48 9.23 -16.22 -8.98
CA ASN A 48 8.11 -15.45 -9.53
C ASN A 48 6.74 -16.04 -9.19
N VAL A 49 5.97 -15.39 -8.29
CA VAL A 49 4.68 -15.92 -7.84
C VAL A 49 3.57 -14.88 -7.81
N THR A 50 2.37 -15.34 -8.15
CA THR A 50 1.12 -14.61 -7.90
C THR A 50 0.36 -15.26 -6.76
N SER A 51 0.18 -14.54 -5.65
CA SER A 51 -0.68 -14.98 -4.53
C SER A 51 -2.01 -14.22 -4.53
N ARG A 52 -3.12 -14.96 -4.44
CA ARG A 52 -4.46 -14.43 -4.20
C ARG A 52 -5.01 -15.07 -2.94
N LEU A 53 -5.27 -14.24 -1.94
CA LEU A 53 -5.79 -14.71 -0.66
C LEU A 53 -7.05 -13.92 -0.30
N ARG A 54 -8.09 -14.68 0.06
CA ARG A 54 -9.37 -14.17 0.53
C ARG A 54 -9.66 -14.77 1.89
N HIS A 55 -9.84 -13.90 2.87
CA HIS A 55 -10.44 -14.24 4.16
C HIS A 55 -11.91 -13.82 4.12
N PRO A 56 -12.83 -14.47 4.87
CA PRO A 56 -14.27 -14.17 4.84
C PRO A 56 -14.71 -13.27 5.99
N THR A 57 -13.89 -13.10 7.03
CA THR A 57 -14.17 -12.24 8.19
C THR A 57 -12.90 -11.48 8.61
N ASN A 58 -12.14 -11.99 9.60
CA ASN A 58 -10.84 -11.44 9.98
C ASN A 58 -9.70 -12.27 9.39
N GLY A 59 -8.59 -11.62 9.06
CA GLY A 59 -7.45 -12.35 8.52
C GLY A 59 -6.12 -11.65 8.74
N THR A 60 -5.10 -12.45 9.05
CA THR A 60 -3.71 -12.00 9.04
C THR A 60 -2.97 -12.67 7.90
N SER A 61 -2.28 -11.88 7.08
CA SER A 61 -1.56 -12.41 5.93
C SER A 61 -0.12 -11.90 5.93
N ARG A 62 0.82 -12.82 5.86
CA ARG A 62 2.24 -12.52 5.70
C ARG A 62 2.78 -13.21 4.46
N LEU A 63 3.09 -12.42 3.43
CA LEU A 63 3.69 -12.92 2.20
C LEU A 63 5.12 -12.40 2.05
N ARG A 64 6.01 -13.30 1.63
CA ARG A 64 7.37 -12.97 1.19
C ARG A 64 7.62 -13.60 -0.16
N HIS A 65 7.94 -12.76 -1.13
CA HIS A 65 8.34 -13.14 -2.48
C HIS A 65 9.77 -12.64 -2.68
N PRO A 66 10.78 -13.48 -2.89
CA PRO A 66 12.19 -13.10 -2.88
C PRO A 66 12.66 -12.38 -4.16
N THR A 67 12.05 -12.63 -5.31
CA THR A 67 12.36 -11.93 -6.58
C THR A 67 11.18 -11.07 -7.05
N ASN A 68 10.34 -11.57 -7.97
CA ASN A 68 9.14 -10.86 -8.41
C ASN A 68 7.88 -11.45 -7.76
N GLY A 69 7.00 -10.58 -7.28
CA GLY A 69 5.77 -11.03 -6.62
C GLY A 69 4.57 -10.17 -6.95
N THR A 70 3.45 -10.81 -7.27
CA THR A 70 2.14 -10.15 -7.27
C THR A 70 1.30 -10.69 -6.13
N SER A 71 0.73 -9.79 -5.32
CA SER A 71 -0.13 -10.17 -4.20
C SER A 71 -1.46 -9.43 -4.28
N GLN A 72 -2.56 -10.18 -4.18
CA GLN A 72 -3.91 -9.63 -4.01
C GLN A 72 -4.52 -10.19 -2.74
N LEU A 73 -4.76 -9.33 -1.77
CA LEU A 73 -5.41 -9.69 -0.51
C LEU A 73 -6.76 -8.98 -0.38
N ARG A 74 -7.77 -9.73 0.02
CA ARG A 74 -9.09 -9.23 0.41
C ARG A 74 -9.47 -9.78 1.77
N HIS A 75 -9.77 -8.86 2.68
CA HIS A 75 -10.26 -9.14 4.03
C HIS A 75 -11.53 -8.33 4.22
N PRO A 76 -12.74 -8.92 4.30
CA PRO A 76 -14.01 -8.20 4.27
C PRO A 76 -14.32 -7.43 5.55
N THR A 77 -13.83 -7.87 6.72
CA THR A 77 -14.10 -7.19 7.99
C THR A 77 -12.83 -6.52 8.51
N ASN A 78 -12.01 -7.23 9.29
CA ASN A 78 -10.72 -6.73 9.76
C ASN A 78 -9.58 -7.46 9.06
N GLY A 79 -8.49 -6.77 8.74
CA GLY A 79 -7.33 -7.50 8.23
C GLY A 79 -6.00 -6.82 8.46
N THR A 80 -5.00 -7.66 8.72
CA THR A 80 -3.61 -7.26 8.82
C THR A 80 -2.80 -7.91 7.71
N SER A 81 -2.14 -7.08 6.91
CA SER A 81 -1.36 -7.55 5.77
C SER A 81 0.09 -7.08 5.88
N ARG A 82 1.04 -8.02 5.82
CA ARG A 82 2.47 -7.74 5.72
C ARG A 82 3.06 -8.37 4.47
N LEU A 83 3.47 -7.53 3.53
CA LEU A 83 4.05 -7.96 2.26
C LEU A 83 5.51 -7.49 2.16
N ARG A 84 6.38 -8.38 1.70
CA ARG A 84 7.78 -8.07 1.39
C ARG A 84 8.17 -8.65 0.04
N HIS A 85 8.70 -7.78 -0.82
CA HIS A 85 9.26 -8.10 -2.13
C HIS A 85 10.67 -7.48 -2.20
N PRO A 86 11.77 -8.25 -2.22
CA PRO A 86 13.11 -7.70 -2.38
C PRO A 86 13.29 -7.03 -3.75
N THR A 87 12.95 -7.66 -4.86
CA THR A 87 13.22 -7.08 -6.18
C THR A 87 12.03 -6.26 -6.70
N ASN A 88 11.08 -6.89 -7.39
CA ASN A 88 9.91 -6.21 -7.95
C ASN A 88 8.62 -6.72 -7.31
N GLY A 89 7.73 -5.81 -6.91
CA GLY A 89 6.49 -6.22 -6.27
C GLY A 89 5.28 -5.41 -6.70
N THR A 90 4.19 -6.10 -7.01
CA THR A 90 2.87 -5.50 -7.14
C THR A 90 1.97 -5.98 -6.02
N SER A 91 1.27 -5.06 -5.36
CA SER A 91 0.39 -5.41 -4.24
C SER A 91 -0.92 -4.66 -4.31
N ARG A 92 -2.03 -5.39 -4.22
CA ARG A 92 -3.39 -4.86 -4.14
C ARG A 92 -4.04 -5.36 -2.85
N LEU A 93 -4.36 -4.44 -1.95
CA LEU A 93 -5.01 -4.75 -0.68
C LEU A 93 -6.36 -4.07 -0.61
N ARG A 94 -7.38 -4.82 -0.20
CA ARG A 94 -8.74 -4.31 0.04
C ARG A 94 -9.23 -4.80 1.39
N HIS A 95 -9.54 -3.86 2.28
CA HIS A 95 -10.13 -4.14 3.59
C HIS A 95 -11.38 -3.25 3.78
N PRO A 96 -12.62 -3.75 3.68
CA PRO A 96 -13.85 -2.97 3.77
C PRO A 96 -14.11 -2.28 5.11
N ALA A 97 -13.86 -2.90 6.26
CA ALA A 97 -14.02 -2.21 7.54
C ALA A 97 -12.67 -1.67 8.06
N ASN A 98 -11.87 -2.51 8.73
CA ASN A 98 -10.62 -2.09 9.35
C ASN A 98 -9.40 -2.77 8.73
N GLY A 99 -8.34 -2.01 8.45
CA GLY A 99 -7.17 -2.54 7.76
C GLY A 99 -5.84 -1.97 8.22
N THR A 100 -4.92 -2.85 8.61
CA THR A 100 -3.51 -2.49 8.81
C THR A 100 -2.66 -3.12 7.72
N SER A 101 -1.89 -2.29 7.01
CA SER A 101 -1.08 -2.75 5.89
C SER A 101 0.35 -2.26 5.99
N ARG A 102 1.29 -3.19 5.88
CA ARG A 102 2.72 -2.90 5.79
C ARG A 102 3.32 -3.53 4.55
N LEU A 103 3.78 -2.69 3.63
CA LEU A 103 4.40 -3.11 2.39
C LEU A 103 5.85 -2.63 2.33
N ARG A 104 6.75 -3.54 1.98
CA ARG A 104 8.13 -3.24 1.65
C ARG A 104 8.45 -3.84 0.29
N HIS A 105 8.89 -3.01 -0.63
CA HIS A 105 9.46 -3.40 -1.92
C HIS A 105 10.87 -2.86 -1.92
N SER A 106 11.94 -3.62 -2.19
CA SER A 106 13.31 -3.05 -2.08
C SER A 106 13.78 -2.35 -3.35
N THR A 107 13.48 -2.86 -4.55
CA THR A 107 13.87 -2.19 -5.80
C THR A 107 12.70 -1.43 -6.41
N ASN A 108 11.78 -2.12 -7.10
CA ASN A 108 10.61 -1.50 -7.72
C ASN A 108 9.32 -1.99 -7.06
N GLY A 109 8.40 -1.08 -6.76
CA GLY A 109 7.13 -1.51 -6.17
C GLY A 109 5.93 -0.68 -6.57
N THR A 110 4.84 -1.37 -6.88
CA THR A 110 3.52 -0.75 -7.06
C THR A 110 2.55 -1.24 -5.99
N SER A 111 1.95 -0.30 -5.28
CA SER A 111 1.01 -0.59 -4.21
C SER A 111 -0.32 0.13 -4.40
N ARG A 112 -1.42 -0.61 -4.33
CA ARG A 112 -2.78 -0.06 -4.28
C ARG A 112 -3.49 -0.55 -3.04
N LEU A 113 -3.84 0.38 -2.15
CA LEU A 113 -4.57 0.08 -0.92
C LEU A 113 -5.92 0.79 -0.94
N ARG A 114 -6.96 0.04 -0.59
CA ARG A 114 -8.32 0.56 -0.39
C ARG A 114 -8.84 0.10 0.96
N HIS A 115 -9.19 1.06 1.80
CA HIS A 115 -9.81 0.80 3.10
C HIS A 115 -10.99 1.77 3.33
N PRO A 116 -12.26 1.34 3.26
CA PRO A 116 -13.46 2.15 3.54
C PRO A 116 -13.54 2.77 4.93
N ALA A 117 -13.51 2.02 6.03
CA ALA A 117 -13.82 2.57 7.37
C ALA A 117 -12.60 3.02 8.20
N ASN A 118 -11.86 2.14 8.93
CA ASN A 118 -10.64 2.47 9.72
C ASN A 118 -9.33 1.80 9.22
N GLY A 119 -8.15 2.41 9.43
CA GLY A 119 -6.95 1.85 8.82
C GLY A 119 -5.63 2.62 8.93
N THR A 120 -4.56 1.85 8.80
CA THR A 120 -3.20 2.34 8.81
C THR A 120 -2.40 1.73 7.68
N SER A 121 -1.57 2.54 7.03
CA SER A 121 -0.77 2.08 5.90
C SER A 121 0.66 2.57 6.01
N ARG A 122 1.61 1.64 5.97
CA ARG A 122 3.04 1.94 5.91
C ARG A 122 3.63 1.32 4.65
N LEU A 123 4.14 2.17 3.77
CA LEU A 123 4.77 1.75 2.52
C LEU A 123 6.22 2.26 2.48
N ARG A 124 7.12 1.37 2.07
CA ARG A 124 8.53 1.70 1.83
C ARG A 124 8.98 1.11 0.50
N HIS A 125 9.52 1.97 -0.34
CA HIS A 125 10.08 1.65 -1.65
C HIS A 125 11.45 2.34 -1.78
N PRO A 126 12.59 1.69 -1.49
CA PRO A 126 13.94 2.25 -1.55
C PRO A 126 14.28 2.90 -2.89
N THR A 127 14.10 2.20 -4.01
CA THR A 127 14.50 2.74 -5.32
C THR A 127 13.32 3.42 -6.02
N ASN A 128 12.44 2.66 -6.70
CA ASN A 128 11.28 3.23 -7.40
C ASN A 128 9.97 2.74 -6.79
N GLY A 129 9.05 3.66 -6.53
CA GLY A 129 7.77 3.28 -5.94
C GLY A 129 6.58 4.09 -6.42
N THR A 130 5.51 3.40 -6.80
CA THR A 130 4.19 4.00 -7.02
C THR A 130 3.22 3.53 -5.96
N SER A 131 2.58 4.48 -5.28
CA SER A 131 1.60 4.20 -4.24
C SER A 131 0.28 4.93 -4.51
N ARG A 132 -0.83 4.20 -4.51
CA ARG A 132 -2.18 4.76 -4.53
C ARG A 132 -2.98 4.29 -3.33
N LEU A 133 -3.38 5.24 -2.50
CA LEU A 133 -4.15 5.02 -1.28
C LEU A 133 -5.50 5.73 -1.42
N ARG A 134 -6.59 5.00 -1.23
CA ARG A 134 -7.95 5.53 -1.20
C ARG A 134 -8.66 5.06 0.04
N HIS A 135 -9.05 6.00 0.89
CA HIS A 135 -9.64 5.68 2.18
C HIS A 135 -10.76 6.66 2.55
N PRO A 136 -12.03 6.24 2.51
CA PRO A 136 -13.21 7.03 2.88
C PRO A 136 -13.16 7.69 4.27
N ALA A 137 -12.89 6.97 5.37
CA ALA A 137 -12.92 7.53 6.73
C ALA A 137 -11.59 7.38 7.51
N ASN A 138 -11.38 8.18 8.57
CA ASN A 138 -10.28 8.22 9.58
C ASN A 138 -8.98 7.42 9.29
N ARG A 139 -7.86 8.08 8.94
CA ARG A 139 -6.61 7.35 8.59
C ARG A 139 -5.29 7.97 9.02
N THR A 140 -4.29 7.08 9.10
CA THR A 140 -2.87 7.45 9.02
C THR A 140 -2.15 6.71 7.89
N SER A 141 -1.43 7.46 7.07
CA SER A 141 -0.58 6.91 6.01
C SER A 141 0.86 7.41 6.14
N ARG A 142 1.82 6.50 5.92
CA ARG A 142 3.25 6.82 5.88
C ARG A 142 3.90 6.18 4.67
N LEU A 143 4.39 7.01 3.77
CA LEU A 143 5.09 6.58 2.56
C LEU A 143 6.51 7.09 2.59
N ARG A 144 7.45 6.23 2.18
CA ARG A 144 8.87 6.58 2.05
C ARG A 144 9.44 6.03 0.76
N HIS A 145 10.02 6.94 -0.02
CA HIS A 145 10.67 6.71 -1.30
C HIS A 145 12.05 7.39 -1.32
N PRO A 146 13.14 6.70 -0.95
CA PRO A 146 14.48 7.27 -1.02
C PRO A 146 14.83 7.81 -2.41
N THR A 147 14.79 7.02 -3.49
CA THR A 147 15.18 7.54 -4.81
C THR A 147 14.02 8.22 -5.54
N ASN A 148 13.15 7.46 -6.21
CA ASN A 148 12.03 7.98 -6.98
C ASN A 148 10.69 7.50 -6.42
N GLY A 149 9.72 8.40 -6.32
CA GLY A 149 8.39 7.98 -5.90
C GLY A 149 7.24 8.82 -6.38
N THR A 150 6.14 8.16 -6.70
CA THR A 150 4.84 8.79 -6.96
C THR A 150 3.82 8.31 -5.94
N SER A 151 3.20 9.27 -5.27
CA SER A 151 2.22 9.01 -4.22
C SER A 151 0.92 9.74 -4.52
N ARG A 152 -0.19 9.01 -4.51
CA ARG A 152 -1.53 9.59 -4.58
C ARG A 152 -2.38 9.11 -3.43
N LEU A 153 -2.82 10.06 -2.60
CA LEU A 153 -3.64 9.80 -1.43
C LEU A 153 -4.96 10.57 -1.51
N ARG A 154 -6.05 9.88 -1.18
CA ARG A 154 -7.38 10.49 -1.05
C ARG A 154 -8.03 10.02 0.24
N HIS A 155 -8.39 11.00 1.08
CA HIS A 155 -8.98 10.83 2.41
C HIS A 155 -10.20 11.74 2.56
N PRO A 156 -11.42 11.29 2.18
CA PRO A 156 -12.67 12.07 2.24
C PRO A 156 -12.93 12.76 3.59
N THR A 157 -12.99 12.03 4.70
CA THR A 157 -13.30 12.62 6.01
C THR A 157 -12.05 13.11 6.75
N ASN A 158 -11.40 12.25 7.55
CA ASN A 158 -10.22 12.62 8.33
C ASN A 158 -8.98 11.83 7.87
N GLY A 159 -7.85 12.51 7.70
CA GLY A 159 -6.62 11.82 7.35
C GLY A 159 -5.34 12.55 7.72
N THR A 160 -4.38 11.78 8.25
CA THR A 160 -2.99 12.19 8.43
C THR A 160 -2.11 11.48 7.43
N SER A 161 -1.31 12.24 6.71
CA SER A 161 -0.40 11.74 5.69
C SER A 161 1.01 12.25 5.90
N ARG A 162 1.98 11.34 5.94
CA ARG A 162 3.41 11.67 5.95
C ARG A 162 4.11 11.03 4.77
N LEU A 163 4.58 11.84 3.84
CA LEU A 163 5.36 11.37 2.70
C LEU A 163 6.77 11.93 2.79
N ARG A 164 7.74 11.07 2.50
CA ARG A 164 9.14 11.44 2.30
C ARG A 164 9.62 10.85 0.99
N HIS A 165 10.08 11.72 0.11
CA HIS A 165 10.83 11.36 -1.09
C HIS A 165 12.24 11.92 -0.88
N SER A 166 13.35 11.21 -1.12
CA SER A 166 14.70 11.80 -0.90
C SER A 166 15.25 12.48 -2.16
N THR A 167 15.19 11.83 -3.33
CA THR A 167 15.70 12.39 -4.58
C THR A 167 14.57 13.03 -5.41
N ASN A 168 13.74 12.23 -6.09
CA ASN A 168 12.64 12.72 -6.91
C ASN A 168 11.29 12.26 -6.36
N GLY A 169 10.34 13.19 -6.20
CA GLY A 169 9.03 12.82 -5.69
C GLY A 169 7.87 13.63 -6.24
N THR A 170 6.80 12.93 -6.61
CA THR A 170 5.51 13.53 -6.93
C THR A 170 4.46 13.09 -5.91
N SER A 171 3.81 14.06 -5.28
CA SER A 171 2.80 13.85 -4.24
C SER A 171 1.49 14.54 -4.61
N GLN A 172 0.39 13.78 -4.63
CA GLN A 172 -0.96 14.34 -4.73
C GLN A 172 -1.80 13.91 -3.53
N LEU A 173 -2.21 14.88 -2.72
CA LEU A 173 -3.05 14.65 -1.54
C LEU A 173 -4.36 15.42 -1.67
N ARG A 174 -5.45 14.75 -1.33
CA ARG A 174 -6.80 15.34 -1.26
C ARG A 174 -7.46 14.93 0.04
N HIS A 175 -7.79 15.92 0.88
CA HIS A 175 -8.57 15.74 2.10
C HIS A 175 -9.80 16.67 2.07
N PRO A 176 -10.97 16.20 1.63
CA PRO A 176 -12.22 16.97 1.60
C PRO A 176 -12.62 17.62 2.92
N THR A 177 -12.58 16.90 4.05
CA THR A 177 -13.07 17.44 5.34
C THR A 177 -11.94 17.93 6.26
N ASN A 178 -11.19 17.02 6.90
CA ASN A 178 -10.06 17.34 7.79
C ASN A 178 -8.76 16.63 7.34
N GLY A 179 -7.68 17.39 7.17
CA GLY A 179 -6.42 16.85 6.66
C GLY A 179 -5.17 17.39 7.36
N THR A 180 -4.30 16.50 7.85
CA THR A 180 -2.92 16.83 8.23
C THR A 180 -1.95 16.21 7.23
N SER A 181 -1.12 17.04 6.61
CA SER A 181 -0.15 16.56 5.61
C SER A 181 1.26 17.04 5.91
N GLN A 182 2.23 16.13 5.90
CA GLN A 182 3.65 16.46 5.94
C GLN A 182 4.35 15.86 4.73
N LEU A 183 4.89 16.72 3.87
CA LEU A 183 5.67 16.35 2.70
C LEU A 183 7.10 16.86 2.83
N ARG A 184 8.06 15.99 2.52
CA ARG A 184 9.48 16.34 2.44
C ARG A 184 10.07 15.78 1.16
N HIS A 185 10.65 16.66 0.37
CA HIS A 185 11.42 16.35 -0.85
C HIS A 185 12.75 17.12 -0.81
N PRO A 186 13.86 16.50 -0.37
CA PRO A 186 15.18 17.13 -0.27
C PRO A 186 15.77 17.67 -1.58
N THR A 187 15.57 16.95 -2.69
CA THR A 187 16.13 17.35 -4.00
C THR A 187 15.06 17.90 -4.94
N ASN A 188 14.34 17.04 -5.67
CA ASN A 188 13.29 17.44 -6.62
C ASN A 188 11.90 17.01 -6.15
N GLY A 189 11.01 17.99 -5.99
CA GLY A 189 9.66 17.79 -5.46
C GLY A 189 8.56 18.42 -6.29
N THR A 190 7.51 17.66 -6.57
CA THR A 190 6.23 18.21 -7.04
C THR A 190 5.13 17.81 -6.09
N SER A 191 4.39 18.77 -5.56
CA SER A 191 3.36 18.51 -4.56
C SER A 191 2.07 19.27 -4.86
N ARG A 192 0.94 18.56 -4.84
CA ARG A 192 -0.41 19.14 -4.94
C ARG A 192 -1.23 18.71 -3.75
N LEU A 193 -1.69 19.69 -2.97
CA LEU A 193 -2.54 19.48 -1.80
C LEU A 193 -3.85 20.25 -1.97
N ARG A 194 -4.95 19.57 -1.69
CA ARG A 194 -6.29 20.18 -1.66
C ARG A 194 -7.00 19.81 -0.37
N HIS A 195 -7.37 20.83 0.39
CA HIS A 195 -8.17 20.76 1.61
C HIS A 195 -9.36 21.72 1.45
N PRO A 196 -10.57 21.26 1.07
CA PRO A 196 -11.75 22.11 0.91
C PRO A 196 -12.22 22.85 2.17
N THR A 197 -12.18 22.19 3.33
CA THR A 197 -12.55 22.77 4.64
C THR A 197 -11.33 22.96 5.54
N ASN A 198 -11.00 22.03 6.43
CA ASN A 198 -9.95 22.20 7.42
C ASN A 198 -8.70 21.39 7.04
N GLY A 199 -7.56 22.05 6.91
CA GLY A 199 -6.34 21.34 6.62
C GLY A 199 -5.07 22.09 6.98
N THR A 200 -4.15 21.36 7.60
CA THR A 200 -2.80 21.84 7.87
C THR A 200 -1.80 21.06 7.01
N SER A 201 -0.84 21.79 6.46
CA SER A 201 0.19 21.22 5.60
C SER A 201 1.54 21.78 5.96
N ARG A 202 2.54 20.89 6.08
CA ARG A 202 3.95 21.27 6.14
C ARG A 202 4.65 20.71 4.91
N LEU A 203 5.26 21.61 4.14
CA LEU A 203 6.00 21.34 2.93
C LEU A 203 7.45 21.72 3.17
N ARG A 204 8.40 20.87 2.77
CA ARG A 204 9.82 21.19 2.79
C ARG A 204 10.49 20.68 1.52
N HIS A 205 10.96 21.63 0.73
CA HIS A 205 11.76 21.43 -0.48
C HIS A 205 13.02 22.32 -0.35
N PRO A 206 14.18 21.74 0.01
CA PRO A 206 15.43 22.50 0.21
C PRO A 206 16.10 23.01 -1.07
N THR A 207 15.85 22.36 -2.21
CA THR A 207 16.45 22.74 -3.50
C THR A 207 15.36 23.04 -4.53
N ASN A 208 14.93 22.06 -5.35
CA ASN A 208 14.01 22.31 -6.46
C ASN A 208 12.61 21.76 -6.17
N GLY A 209 11.64 22.62 -5.84
CA GLY A 209 10.35 22.12 -5.34
C GLY A 209 9.14 22.94 -5.69
N THR A 210 8.31 22.46 -6.62
CA THR A 210 7.02 23.10 -6.85
C THR A 210 5.95 22.55 -5.90
N SER A 211 5.19 23.47 -5.30
CA SER A 211 4.02 23.11 -4.51
C SER A 211 2.79 23.93 -4.85
N ARG A 212 1.61 23.28 -4.86
CA ARG A 212 0.31 23.94 -4.96
C ARG A 212 -0.57 23.50 -3.79
N LEU A 213 -1.01 24.47 -2.99
CA LEU A 213 -1.95 24.27 -1.91
C LEU A 213 -3.24 25.02 -2.23
N ARG A 214 -4.39 24.34 -2.16
CA ARG A 214 -5.71 24.98 -2.23
C ARG A 214 -6.49 24.71 -0.96
N ASN A 215 -6.78 25.77 -0.21
CA ASN A 215 -7.69 25.76 0.93
C ASN A 215 -8.77 26.85 0.80
N PRO A 216 -9.97 26.53 0.26
CA PRO A 216 -11.06 27.48 0.05
C PRO A 216 -11.62 28.09 1.34
N ALA A 217 -11.76 27.32 2.42
CA ALA A 217 -12.45 27.78 3.63
C ALA A 217 -11.60 28.73 4.50
N ASN A 218 -10.27 28.70 4.41
CA ASN A 218 -9.37 29.50 5.25
C ASN A 218 -8.76 30.72 4.51
N GLY A 219 -9.35 31.17 3.39
CA GLY A 219 -8.95 32.40 2.66
C GLY A 219 -7.56 32.42 2.00
N LYS A 220 -6.62 31.52 2.35
CA LYS A 220 -5.25 31.53 1.82
C LYS A 220 -5.12 30.70 0.54
N ARG A 221 -5.25 31.34 -0.64
CA ARG A 221 -4.67 30.81 -1.89
C ARG A 221 -3.16 31.05 -1.86
N SER A 222 -2.37 30.04 -1.48
CA SER A 222 -0.92 30.13 -1.68
C SER A 222 -0.57 29.80 -3.13
N ALA A 223 0.07 30.76 -3.79
CA ALA A 223 0.68 30.62 -5.11
C ALA A 223 1.74 29.52 -5.14
N ALA A 224 2.18 29.13 -6.34
CA ALA A 224 3.23 28.14 -6.51
C ALA A 224 4.51 28.62 -5.82
N VAL A 225 4.90 27.97 -4.73
CA VAL A 225 6.24 28.15 -4.16
C VAL A 225 7.18 27.27 -5.00
N LYS A 226 8.18 27.90 -5.62
CA LYS A 226 9.29 27.24 -6.33
C LYS A 226 10.36 26.79 -5.33
#